data_AF-A0A401QM03-F1
#
_entry.id   AF-A0A401QM03-F1
#
_cell.length_a   1.000
_cell.length_b   1.000
_cell.length_c   1.000
_cell.angle_alpha   90.00
_cell.angle_beta   90.00
_cell.angle_gamma   90.00
#
_symmetry.space_group_name_H-M   'P 1'
#
loop_
_entity.id
_entity.type
_entity.pdbx_description
1 polymer ?
#
loop_
_entity_poly.entity_id
_entity_poly.type
_entity_poly.pdbx_seq_one_letter_code
_entity_poly.pdbx_strand_id
1 'polypeptide(L)' 'GPGSGKGTQSLKIAQHYGFEHISVGELLRKKMIHNATCNRKWSLIAKIITNGELAPQVTPRFKALLYR' A
#
# COMPACT_ATOMS: atom_id res chain seq x y z
N GLY A 1 5.85 -11.25 -10.70
CA GLY A 1 5.21 -9.94 -10.92
C GLY A 1 3.88 -9.84 -10.17
N PRO A 2 3.03 -8.83 -10.46
CA PRO A 2 1.62 -8.83 -10.07
C PRO A 2 0.92 -10.14 -10.49
N GLY A 3 -0.05 -10.63 -9.72
CA GLY A 3 -0.76 -11.88 -10.02
C GLY A 3 0.01 -13.20 -9.79
N SER A 4 1.32 -13.17 -9.51
CA SER A 4 2.14 -14.39 -9.40
C SER A 4 1.96 -15.22 -8.12
N GLY A 5 0.88 -15.03 -7.35
CA GLY A 5 0.61 -15.84 -6.14
C GLY A 5 1.46 -15.55 -4.89
N LYS A 6 2.30 -14.50 -4.88
CA LYS A 6 3.20 -14.18 -3.73
C LYS A 6 2.47 -14.04 -2.40
N GLY A 7 1.30 -13.40 -2.39
CA GLY A 7 0.50 -13.21 -1.16
C GLY A 7 0.04 -14.55 -0.60
N THR A 8 -0.46 -15.44 -1.47
CA THR A 8 -0.86 -16.81 -1.09
C THR A 8 0.28 -17.60 -0.47
N GLN A 9 1.48 -17.54 -1.08
CA GLN A 9 2.65 -18.24 -0.56
C GLN A 9 3.16 -17.61 0.75
N SER A 10 3.14 -16.29 0.87
CA SER A 10 3.54 -15.59 2.09
C SER A 10 2.64 -15.95 3.28
N LEU A 11 1.33 -16.08 3.05
CA LEU A 11 0.38 -16.52 4.08
C LEU A 11 0.65 -17.96 4.54
N LYS A 12 0.92 -18.88 3.61
CA LYS A 12 1.26 -20.27 3.95
C LYS A 12 2.55 -20.37 4.75
N ILE A 13 3.58 -19.61 4.38
CA ILE A 13 4.85 -19.55 5.12
C ILE A 13 4.60 -19.03 6.54
N ALA A 14 3.83 -17.95 6.68
CA ALA A 14 3.50 -17.39 7.97
C ALA A 14 2.75 -18.39 8.88
N GLN A 15 1.76 -19.09 8.35
CA GLN A 15 1.04 -20.15 9.07
C GLN A 15 1.95 -21.30 9.49
N HIS A 16 2.85 -21.74 8.59
CA HIS A 16 3.73 -22.88 8.86
C HIS A 16 4.77 -22.59 9.95
N TYR A 17 5.30 -21.37 9.99
CA TYR A 17 6.35 -20.97 10.94
C TYR A 17 5.84 -20.13 12.12
N GLY A 18 4.53 -19.89 12.22
CA GLY A 18 3.95 -19.08 13.29
C GLY A 18 4.28 -17.58 13.20
N PHE A 19 4.54 -17.07 12.00
CA PHE A 19 4.75 -15.63 11.79
C PHE A 19 3.44 -14.88 11.59
N GLU A 20 3.48 -13.57 11.86
CA GLU A 20 2.41 -12.66 11.47
C GLU A 20 2.57 -12.26 9.99
N HIS A 21 1.50 -12.40 9.21
CA HIS A 21 1.48 -12.00 7.80
C HIS A 21 0.97 -10.57 7.65
N ILE A 22 1.87 -9.64 7.30
CA ILE A 22 1.54 -8.23 7.07
C ILE A 22 1.55 -7.91 5.57
N SER A 23 0.38 -7.55 5.03
CA SER A 23 0.22 -7.10 3.64
C SER A 23 0.07 -5.58 3.57
N VAL A 24 1.15 -4.88 3.23
CA VAL A 24 1.14 -3.40 3.09
C VAL A 24 0.09 -2.94 2.09
N GLY A 25 -0.05 -3.64 0.95
CA GLY A 25 -1.07 -3.30 -0.05
C GLY A 25 -2.50 -3.45 0.47
N GLU A 26 -2.75 -4.44 1.32
CA GLU A 26 -4.07 -4.60 1.95
C GLU A 26 -4.33 -3.52 3.00
N LEU A 27 -3.34 -3.20 3.84
CA LEU A 27 -3.44 -2.11 4.81
C LEU A 27 -3.73 -0.76 4.13
N LEU A 28 -3.07 -0.48 3.00
CA LEU A 28 -3.30 0.73 2.21
C LEU A 28 -4.70 0.75 1.61
N ARG A 29 -5.18 -0.35 1.01
CA ARG A 29 -6.55 -0.43 0.47
C ARG A 29 -7.63 -0.25 1.55
N LYS A 30 -7.46 -0.90 2.71
CA LYS A 30 -8.36 -0.71 3.86
C LYS A 30 -8.42 0.76 4.29
N LYS A 31 -7.25 1.40 4.45
CA LYS A 31 -7.20 2.81 4.85
C LYS A 31 -7.78 3.75 3.77
N MET A 32 -7.61 3.45 2.49
CA MET A 32 -8.22 4.22 1.40
C MET A 32 -9.74 4.23 1.47
N ILE A 33 -10.38 3.09 1.70
CA ILE A 33 -11.85 3.00 1.80
C ILE A 33 -12.38 3.97 2.87
N HIS A 34 -11.66 4.16 3.96
CA HIS A 34 -12.06 5.05 5.05
C HIS A 34 -11.63 6.51 4.89
N ASN A 35 -10.63 6.83 4.05
CA ASN A 35 -9.98 8.16 4.04
C ASN A 35 -9.92 8.85 2.66
N ALA A 36 -10.28 8.17 1.56
CA ALA A 36 -10.00 8.66 0.20
C ALA A 36 -10.68 10.01 -0.13
N THR A 37 -11.82 10.32 0.49
CA THR A 37 -12.61 11.52 0.20
C THR A 37 -12.18 12.77 0.98
N CYS A 38 -11.48 12.62 2.10
CA CYS A 38 -11.25 13.73 3.04
C CYS A 38 -9.81 14.29 3.03
N ASN A 39 -8.86 13.64 2.34
CA ASN A 39 -7.45 14.00 2.46
C ASN A 39 -6.68 13.86 1.14
N ARG A 40 -6.03 14.94 0.71
CA ARG A 40 -5.21 15.02 -0.50
C ARG A 40 -4.14 13.92 -0.57
N LYS A 41 -3.52 13.58 0.56
CA LYS A 41 -2.53 12.49 0.65
C LYS A 41 -3.15 11.15 0.29
N TRP A 42 -4.34 10.86 0.81
CA TRP A 42 -5.04 9.61 0.53
C TRP A 42 -5.56 9.56 -0.92
N SER A 43 -5.95 10.71 -1.49
CA SER A 43 -6.27 10.82 -2.92
C SER A 43 -5.06 10.51 -3.81
N LEU A 44 -3.87 11.02 -3.47
CA LEU A 44 -2.64 10.74 -4.22
C LEU A 44 -2.24 9.25 -4.14
N ILE A 45 -2.29 8.67 -2.93
CA ILE A 45 -2.02 7.23 -2.71
C ILE A 45 -3.00 6.37 -3.51
N ALA A 46 -4.29 6.75 -3.53
CA ALA A 46 -5.31 6.05 -4.29
C ALA A 46 -4.98 6.03 -5.78
N LYS A 47 -4.62 7.18 -6.37
CA LYS A 47 -4.24 7.27 -7.79
C LYS A 47 -3.05 6.36 -8.13
N ILE A 48 -1.99 6.38 -7.30
CA ILE A 48 -0.80 5.54 -7.50
C ILE A 48 -1.19 4.05 -7.51
N ILE A 49 -2.01 3.62 -6.55
CA ILE A 49 -2.43 2.21 -6.44
C ILE A 49 -3.35 1.82 -7.62
N THR A 50 -4.33 2.66 -7.97
CA THR A 50 -5.25 2.41 -9.08
C THR A 50 -4.52 2.32 -10.43
N ASN A 51 -3.50 3.16 -10.63
CA ASN A 51 -2.71 3.16 -11.86
C ASN A 51 -1.63 2.07 -11.90
N GLY A 52 -1.40 1.36 -10.79
CA GLY A 52 -0.32 0.38 -10.70
C GLY A 52 1.08 1.01 -10.73
N GLU A 53 1.19 2.29 -10.37
CA GLU A 53 2.45 3.02 -10.32
C GLU A 53 3.31 2.57 -9.12
N LEU A 54 4.62 2.72 -9.26
CA LEU A 54 5.54 2.47 -8.15
C LEU A 54 5.33 3.50 -7.03
N ALA A 55 5.51 3.04 -5.80
CA ALA A 55 5.52 3.96 -4.67
C ALA A 55 6.64 5.01 -4.85
N PRO A 56 6.34 6.30 -4.65
CA PRO A 56 7.31 7.36 -4.81
C PRO A 56 8.42 7.23 -3.77
N GLN A 57 9.64 7.56 -4.19
CA GLN A 57 10.76 7.62 -3.26
C GLN A 57 10.55 8.75 -2.24
N VAL A 58 10.94 8.49 -0.99
CA VAL A 58 10.84 9.48 0.08
C VAL A 58 11.88 10.57 -0.13
N THR A 59 11.52 11.59 -0.91
CA THR A 59 12.33 12.76 -1.18
C THR A 59 11.79 13.98 -0.41
N PRO A 60 12.61 15.03 -0.16
CA PRO A 60 12.13 16.27 0.45
C PRO A 60 10.96 16.88 -0.32
N ARG A 61 10.98 16.81 -1.66
CA ARG A 61 9.90 17.27 -2.54
C ARG A 61 8.61 16.48 -2.33
N PHE A 62 8.70 15.16 -2.15
CA PHE A 62 7.54 14.32 -1.88
C PHE A 62 6.94 14.61 -0.49
N LYS A 63 7.79 14.83 0.53
CA LYS A 63 7.32 15.27 1.85
C LYS A 63 6.60 16.62 1.76
N ALA A 64 7.15 17.59 1.04
CA ALA A 64 6.50 18.90 0.85
C ALA A 64 5.13 18.79 0.15
N LEU A 65 4.94 17.83 -0.76
CA LEU A 65 3.64 17.58 -1.42
C LEU A 65 2.61 16.92 -0.48
N LEU A 66 3.04 16.21 0.55
CA LEU A 66 2.17 15.49 1.48
C LEU A 66 1.77 16.30 2.72
N TYR A 67 2.61 17.27 3.12
CA TYR A 67 2.45 18.03 4.37
C TYR A 67 2.23 19.55 4.14
N ARG A 68 1.90 19.95 2.90
CA ARG A 68 1.34 21.27 2.58
C ARG A 68 -0.18 21.17 2.51
#